data_AF-A0A382XTH8-F1
#
_entry.id   AF-A0A382XTH8-F1
#
_cell.length_a   1.000
_cell.length_b   1.000
_cell.length_c   1.000
_cell.angle_alpha   90.00
_cell.angle_beta   90.00
_cell.angle_gamma   90.00
#
_symmetry.space_group_name_H-M   'P 1'
#
loop_
_entity.id
_entity.type
_entity.pdbx_description
1 polymer ?
#
loop_
_entity_poly.entity_id
_entity_poly.type
_entity_poly.pdbx_seq_one_letter_code
_entity_poly.pdbx_strand_id
1 'polypeptide(L)'
;DLDNDTYTAGDGILVYVFADADFNGVEDDLPLTLSIDGAVFSGEVSTTATETGFHLLGNPYSRSLDISVLMGGNSEFDPNIYIWDNATSTYLNDTEIQGNLLAPFQGFWVERTTSGTNFAFTLASISTTQEGTNYRTTVDSTGSALIAFTSADHTSSVYLSFTLDGQVNDDPADAYRLMPLSSESHLTSMFYVSNDAIAAKNLPYDFNADIGLDLDVMMLEPSDEGFETVSEDITMTWDFAEMPEGISMILMDNATSEFINMNETDHY
;
A
#
# COMPACT_ATOMS: atom_id res chain seq x y z
N ASP A 1 -8.15 18.50 6.36
CA ASP A 1 -9.43 18.30 7.07
C ASP A 1 -10.46 18.15 5.97
N LEU A 2 -11.03 16.95 5.81
CA LEU A 2 -11.99 16.68 4.74
C LEU A 2 -13.24 17.58 4.83
N ASP A 3 -13.50 18.18 6.00
CA ASP A 3 -14.69 19.01 6.22
C ASP A 3 -14.55 20.45 5.69
N ASN A 4 -13.32 20.95 5.51
CA ASN A 4 -13.06 22.35 5.13
C ASN A 4 -12.29 22.54 3.81
N ASP A 5 -11.85 21.45 3.18
CA ASP A 5 -11.14 21.50 1.91
C ASP A 5 -12.13 21.53 0.71
N THR A 6 -11.88 22.44 -0.24
CA THR A 6 -12.65 22.49 -1.49
C THR A 6 -11.89 21.72 -2.57
N TYR A 7 -12.36 20.50 -2.89
CA TYR A 7 -11.78 19.70 -3.96
C TYR A 7 -12.32 20.11 -5.33
N THR A 8 -11.45 20.13 -6.34
CA THR A 8 -11.86 20.30 -7.73
C THR A 8 -12.13 18.93 -8.37
N ALA A 9 -13.03 18.88 -9.35
CA ALA A 9 -13.33 17.63 -10.04
C ALA A 9 -12.06 17.08 -10.73
N GLY A 10 -11.73 15.83 -10.44
CA GLY A 10 -10.51 15.17 -10.93
C GLY A 10 -9.39 15.05 -9.88
N ASP A 11 -9.53 15.69 -8.72
CA ASP A 11 -8.60 15.50 -7.60
C ASP A 11 -8.83 14.12 -6.94
N GLY A 12 -7.75 13.36 -6.75
CA GLY A 12 -7.75 12.13 -5.97
C GLY A 12 -7.51 12.44 -4.49
N ILE A 13 -8.29 11.82 -3.60
CA ILE A 13 -8.12 11.96 -2.15
C ILE A 13 -7.54 10.65 -1.62
N LEU A 14 -6.41 10.73 -0.93
CA LEU A 14 -5.87 9.64 -0.13
C LEU A 14 -6.26 9.89 1.33
N VAL A 15 -6.99 8.95 1.92
CA VAL A 15 -7.47 9.05 3.30
C VAL A 15 -6.66 8.10 4.16
N TYR A 16 -5.99 8.65 5.18
CA TYR A 16 -5.37 7.89 6.26
C TYR A 16 -6.25 8.04 7.50
N VAL A 17 -6.52 6.93 8.17
CA VAL A 17 -7.36 6.91 9.37
C VAL A 17 -6.60 6.20 10.48
N PHE A 18 -6.56 6.84 11.66
CA PHE A 18 -5.91 6.29 12.84
C PHE A 18 -6.88 5.41 13.64
N ALA A 19 -6.36 4.51 14.47
CA ALA A 19 -7.18 3.62 15.31
C ALA A 19 -7.96 4.39 16.41
N ASP A 20 -7.42 5.53 16.85
CA ASP A 20 -8.09 6.56 17.65
C ASP A 20 -8.43 7.75 16.72
N ALA A 21 -9.59 7.67 16.06
CA ALA A 21 -10.07 8.66 15.11
C ALA A 21 -10.78 9.85 15.79
N ASP A 22 -11.30 9.67 17.01
CA ASP A 22 -11.94 10.73 17.79
C ASP A 22 -10.99 11.45 18.78
N PHE A 23 -9.71 11.03 18.83
CA PHE A 23 -8.66 11.54 19.69
C PHE A 23 -9.00 11.46 21.18
N ASN A 24 -9.78 10.44 21.60
CA ASN A 24 -10.15 10.22 23.00
C ASN A 24 -9.08 9.43 23.79
N GLY A 25 -8.04 8.91 23.11
CA GLY A 25 -6.98 8.10 23.68
C GLY A 25 -7.32 6.60 23.80
N VAL A 26 -8.35 6.12 23.10
CA VAL A 26 -8.81 4.73 23.05
C VAL A 26 -8.88 4.31 21.58
N GLU A 27 -8.25 3.18 21.26
CA GLU A 27 -8.15 2.66 19.88
C GLU A 27 -9.34 1.74 19.55
N ASP A 28 -10.58 2.26 19.65
CA ASP A 28 -11.81 1.47 19.43
C ASP A 28 -12.74 2.00 18.31
N ASP A 29 -12.24 2.91 17.47
CA ASP A 29 -13.06 3.58 16.45
C ASP A 29 -13.27 2.76 15.16
N LEU A 30 -12.51 1.68 14.97
CA LEU A 30 -12.66 0.80 13.81
C LEU A 30 -13.80 -0.22 14.00
N PRO A 31 -14.60 -0.53 12.96
CA PRO A 31 -14.47 -0.09 11.57
C PRO A 31 -15.09 1.28 11.29
N LEU A 32 -14.36 2.11 10.53
CA LEU A 32 -14.83 3.43 10.10
C LEU A 32 -15.48 3.37 8.71
N THR A 33 -16.64 4.00 8.58
CA THR A 33 -17.34 4.12 7.30
C THR A 33 -17.05 5.48 6.69
N LEU A 34 -16.35 5.48 5.55
CA LEU A 34 -16.21 6.66 4.71
C LEU A 34 -17.51 6.87 3.93
N SER A 35 -18.26 7.92 4.27
CA SER A 35 -19.44 8.35 3.54
C SER A 35 -19.26 9.75 2.98
N ILE A 36 -19.77 9.98 1.78
CA ILE A 36 -19.83 11.31 1.16
C ILE A 36 -21.26 11.82 1.35
N ASP A 37 -21.43 12.85 2.18
CA ASP A 37 -22.69 13.55 2.33
C ASP A 37 -22.81 14.63 1.26
N GLY A 38 -23.52 14.34 0.17
CA GLY A 38 -23.69 15.28 -0.93
C GLY A 38 -24.41 14.69 -2.13
N ALA A 39 -24.79 15.55 -3.07
CA ALA A 39 -25.25 15.08 -4.38
C ALA A 39 -24.04 14.50 -5.13
N VAL A 40 -24.16 13.26 -5.60
CA VAL A 40 -23.13 12.61 -6.42
C VAL A 40 -22.79 13.52 -7.60
N PHE A 41 -21.50 13.80 -7.80
CA PHE A 41 -21.04 14.56 -8.96
C PHE A 41 -21.51 13.85 -10.23
N SER A 42 -22.32 14.54 -11.03
CA SER A 42 -22.94 14.01 -12.25
C SER A 42 -22.51 14.79 -13.49
N GLY A 43 -21.35 15.44 -13.44
CA GLY A 43 -20.72 16.11 -14.58
C GLY A 43 -19.67 15.22 -15.24
N GLU A 44 -19.13 15.68 -16.36
CA GLU A 44 -17.97 15.04 -16.98
C GLU A 44 -16.70 15.36 -16.16
N VAL A 45 -15.81 14.38 -16.05
CA VAL A 45 -14.49 14.53 -15.42
C VAL A 45 -13.42 14.38 -16.49
N SER A 46 -12.37 15.19 -16.45
CA SER A 46 -11.21 15.01 -17.31
C SER A 46 -9.93 15.19 -16.52
N THR A 47 -8.91 14.39 -16.82
CA THR A 47 -7.57 14.52 -16.22
C THR A 47 -6.52 14.69 -17.31
N THR A 48 -5.42 15.36 -16.97
CA THR A 48 -4.30 15.60 -17.89
C THR A 48 -3.45 14.35 -18.01
N ALA A 49 -3.20 13.92 -19.25
CA ALA A 49 -2.43 12.71 -19.56
C ALA A 49 -1.62 12.97 -20.84
N THR A 50 -0.68 13.92 -20.79
CA THR A 50 -0.09 14.52 -22.01
C THR A 50 0.99 13.68 -22.68
N GLU A 51 1.68 12.85 -21.91
CA GLU A 51 2.81 12.06 -22.39
C GLU A 51 2.33 10.82 -23.16
N THR A 52 3.16 10.28 -24.05
CA THR A 52 2.88 8.98 -24.67
C THR A 52 3.27 7.84 -23.71
N GLY A 53 2.56 6.72 -23.77
CA GLY A 53 2.80 5.54 -22.94
C GLY A 53 1.69 5.27 -21.92
N PHE A 54 1.97 4.39 -20.97
CA PHE A 54 0.98 3.92 -20.00
C PHE A 54 0.64 4.97 -18.93
N HIS A 55 -0.65 5.15 -18.70
CA HIS A 55 -1.22 5.97 -17.64
C HIS A 55 -2.06 5.11 -16.71
N LEU A 56 -1.90 5.32 -15.40
CA LEU A 56 -2.80 4.77 -14.39
C LEU A 56 -3.92 5.76 -14.15
N LEU A 57 -5.14 5.34 -14.44
CA LEU A 57 -6.37 6.11 -14.27
C LEU A 57 -7.35 5.33 -13.40
N GLY A 58 -8.41 5.99 -12.93
CA GLY A 58 -9.45 5.34 -12.15
C GLY A 58 -10.83 5.85 -12.52
N ASN A 59 -11.84 4.99 -12.40
CA ASN A 59 -13.23 5.40 -12.58
C ASN A 59 -13.60 6.45 -11.51
N PRO A 60 -13.89 7.71 -11.88
CA PRO A 60 -14.17 8.74 -10.88
C PRO A 60 -15.59 8.65 -10.30
N TYR A 61 -16.45 7.79 -10.85
CA TYR A 61 -17.85 7.70 -10.46
C TYR A 61 -18.11 6.54 -9.50
N SER A 62 -19.13 6.72 -8.65
CA SER A 62 -19.72 5.66 -7.83
C SER A 62 -20.58 4.68 -8.65
N ARG A 63 -20.38 4.63 -9.97
CA ARG A 63 -21.11 3.82 -10.92
C ARG A 63 -20.15 3.24 -11.94
N SER A 64 -20.52 2.08 -12.45
CA SER A 64 -19.73 1.39 -13.46
C SER A 64 -19.70 2.14 -14.80
N LEU A 65 -18.58 2.04 -15.52
CA LEU A 65 -18.42 2.60 -16.86
C LEU A 65 -18.35 1.50 -17.92
N ASP A 66 -19.06 1.68 -19.04
CA ASP A 66 -18.87 0.89 -20.26
C ASP A 66 -17.53 1.28 -20.91
N ILE A 67 -16.62 0.32 -20.96
CA ILE A 67 -15.26 0.53 -21.45
C ILE A 67 -15.26 0.90 -22.93
N SER A 68 -16.12 0.28 -23.75
CA SER A 68 -16.17 0.58 -25.18
C SER A 68 -16.68 1.98 -25.45
N VAL A 69 -17.67 2.46 -24.68
CA VAL A 69 -18.15 3.84 -24.78
C VAL A 69 -17.11 4.83 -24.25
N LEU A 70 -16.45 4.50 -23.12
CA LEU A 70 -15.37 5.30 -22.55
C LEU A 70 -14.23 5.49 -23.56
N MET A 71 -13.75 4.40 -24.16
CA MET A 71 -12.64 4.44 -25.11
C MET A 71 -13.04 5.03 -26.45
N GLY A 72 -14.30 4.89 -26.88
CA GLY A 72 -14.84 5.62 -28.03
C GLY A 72 -14.75 7.14 -27.90
N GLY A 73 -14.77 7.67 -26.67
CA GLY A 73 -14.57 9.08 -26.36
C GLY A 73 -13.11 9.52 -26.21
N ASN A 74 -12.15 8.59 -26.24
CA ASN A 74 -10.72 8.80 -25.96
C ASN A 74 -9.85 8.19 -27.06
N SER A 75 -10.10 8.56 -28.33
CA SER A 75 -9.47 7.94 -29.50
C SER A 75 -7.96 8.11 -29.61
N GLU A 76 -7.34 9.00 -28.82
CA GLU A 76 -5.88 9.15 -28.75
C GLU A 76 -5.19 8.05 -27.92
N PHE A 77 -5.97 7.21 -27.24
CA PHE A 77 -5.53 6.09 -26.43
C PHE A 77 -5.75 4.75 -27.15
N ASP A 78 -4.97 3.74 -26.79
CA ASP A 78 -5.22 2.37 -27.22
C ASP A 78 -6.60 1.92 -26.69
N PRO A 79 -7.43 1.28 -27.52
CA PRO A 79 -8.76 0.86 -27.08
C PRO A 79 -8.73 -0.19 -25.96
N ASN A 80 -7.62 -0.92 -25.80
CA ASN A 80 -7.47 -1.91 -24.75
C ASN A 80 -7.07 -1.25 -23.44
N ILE A 81 -7.75 -1.62 -22.37
CA ILE A 81 -7.37 -1.28 -21.01
C ILE A 81 -6.89 -2.52 -20.25
N TYR A 82 -6.15 -2.29 -19.18
CA TYR A 82 -5.65 -3.36 -18.32
C TYR A 82 -6.04 -3.12 -16.87
N ILE A 83 -6.63 -4.11 -16.23
CA ILE A 83 -7.00 -4.07 -14.81
C ILE A 83 -6.18 -5.12 -14.07
N TRP A 84 -5.54 -4.74 -12.96
CA TRP A 84 -4.91 -5.72 -12.08
C TRP A 84 -6.00 -6.54 -11.38
N ASP A 85 -6.01 -7.85 -11.59
CA ASP A 85 -6.84 -8.79 -10.85
C ASP A 85 -6.04 -9.40 -9.71
N ASN A 86 -6.39 -8.97 -8.51
CA ASN A 86 -5.69 -9.39 -7.32
C ASN A 86 -5.96 -10.87 -6.97
N ALA A 87 -7.11 -11.42 -7.38
CA ALA A 87 -7.43 -12.82 -7.09
C ALA A 87 -6.58 -13.82 -7.88
N THR A 88 -6.00 -13.39 -9.01
CA THR A 88 -5.18 -14.24 -9.89
C THR A 88 -3.76 -13.69 -10.09
N SER A 89 -3.44 -12.57 -9.43
CA SER A 89 -2.15 -11.88 -9.53
C SER A 89 -1.69 -11.65 -10.99
N THR A 90 -2.62 -11.21 -11.84
CA THR A 90 -2.36 -10.94 -13.26
C THR A 90 -3.15 -9.73 -13.76
N TYR A 91 -2.71 -9.17 -14.88
CA TYR A 91 -3.50 -8.17 -15.60
C TYR A 91 -4.56 -8.83 -16.47
N LEU A 92 -5.79 -8.36 -16.34
CA LEU A 92 -6.90 -8.64 -17.26
C LEU A 92 -6.91 -7.60 -18.38
N ASN A 93 -7.17 -8.04 -19.61
CA ASN A 93 -7.48 -7.17 -20.74
C ASN A 93 -9.00 -7.14 -21.04
N ASP A 94 -9.41 -6.32 -22.01
CA ASP A 94 -10.80 -6.14 -22.46
C ASP A 94 -11.61 -7.44 -22.68
N THR A 95 -10.96 -8.55 -23.06
CA THR A 95 -11.65 -9.82 -23.28
C THR A 95 -11.91 -10.62 -22.01
N GLU A 96 -11.17 -10.31 -20.95
CA GLU A 96 -11.22 -10.96 -19.64
C GLU A 96 -12.03 -10.14 -18.63
N ILE A 97 -12.13 -8.82 -18.85
CA ILE A 97 -12.92 -7.92 -18.02
C ILE A 97 -14.42 -8.24 -18.19
N GLN A 98 -15.04 -8.64 -17.09
CA GLN A 98 -16.40 -9.14 -17.08
C GLN A 98 -17.38 -8.03 -17.50
N GLY A 99 -18.18 -8.34 -18.52
CA GLY A 99 -19.24 -7.45 -18.98
C GLY A 99 -18.75 -6.19 -19.70
N ASN A 100 -17.43 -6.03 -19.96
CA ASN A 100 -16.86 -4.81 -20.52
C ASN A 100 -17.16 -3.57 -19.64
N LEU A 101 -17.20 -3.79 -18.33
CA LEU A 101 -17.55 -2.79 -17.34
C LEU A 101 -16.38 -2.53 -16.39
N LEU A 102 -15.98 -1.27 -16.29
CA LEU A 102 -15.07 -0.77 -15.27
C LEU A 102 -15.89 -0.46 -14.01
N ALA A 103 -15.68 -1.23 -12.94
CA ALA A 103 -16.42 -1.08 -11.68
C ALA A 103 -16.24 0.31 -11.03
N PRO A 104 -17.13 0.72 -10.11
CA PRO A 104 -16.99 1.99 -9.39
C PRO A 104 -15.61 2.11 -8.75
N PHE A 105 -14.97 3.25 -8.95
CA PHE A 105 -13.64 3.56 -8.44
C PHE A 105 -12.47 2.70 -8.95
N GLN A 106 -12.70 1.62 -9.71
CA GLN A 106 -11.66 0.70 -10.21
C GLN A 106 -10.55 1.44 -10.97
N GLY A 107 -9.29 1.14 -10.60
CA GLY A 107 -8.10 1.60 -11.32
C GLY A 107 -7.83 0.74 -12.55
N PHE A 108 -7.30 1.34 -13.61
CA PHE A 108 -6.92 0.68 -14.85
C PHE A 108 -5.73 1.38 -15.51
N TRP A 109 -4.95 0.61 -16.26
CA TRP A 109 -3.90 1.13 -17.14
C TRP A 109 -4.43 1.27 -18.57
N VAL A 110 -4.02 2.35 -19.23
CA VAL A 110 -4.29 2.57 -20.65
C VAL A 110 -3.08 3.23 -21.29
N GLU A 111 -2.76 2.83 -22.52
CA GLU A 111 -1.65 3.41 -23.26
C GLU A 111 -2.12 4.60 -24.10
N ARG A 112 -1.44 5.73 -23.98
CA ARG A 112 -1.58 6.85 -24.91
C ARG A 112 -0.69 6.63 -26.12
N THR A 113 -1.28 6.44 -27.29
CA THR A 113 -0.55 6.12 -28.53
C THR A 113 -0.10 7.37 -29.29
N THR A 114 -0.77 8.50 -29.08
CA THR A 114 -0.46 9.78 -29.76
C THR A 114 -0.56 10.96 -28.79
N SER A 115 0.22 12.03 -29.04
CA SER A 115 0.20 13.22 -28.18
C SER A 115 -1.15 13.95 -28.23
N GLY A 116 -1.59 14.45 -27.08
CA GLY A 116 -2.77 15.30 -26.91
C GLY A 116 -2.93 15.68 -25.44
N THR A 117 -4.07 16.25 -25.05
CA THR A 117 -4.15 16.96 -23.76
C THR A 117 -4.68 16.11 -22.61
N ASN A 118 -5.88 15.54 -22.73
CA ASN A 118 -6.61 14.98 -21.59
C ASN A 118 -7.21 13.60 -21.87
N PHE A 119 -7.51 12.85 -20.81
CA PHE A 119 -8.42 11.68 -20.82
C PHE A 119 -9.76 12.11 -20.21
N ALA A 120 -10.87 11.81 -20.87
CA ALA A 120 -12.21 12.27 -20.51
C ALA A 120 -13.13 11.12 -20.09
N PHE A 121 -13.74 11.26 -18.91
CA PHE A 121 -14.80 10.41 -18.40
C PHE A 121 -16.14 11.09 -18.69
N THR A 122 -16.80 10.68 -19.77
CA THR A 122 -18.07 11.28 -20.19
C THR A 122 -19.26 10.64 -19.48
N LEU A 123 -20.39 11.35 -19.41
CA LEU A 123 -21.61 10.78 -18.84
C LEU A 123 -22.18 9.63 -19.68
N ALA A 124 -21.86 9.60 -20.98
CA ALA A 124 -22.32 8.57 -21.89
C ALA A 124 -21.72 7.19 -21.56
N SER A 125 -20.53 7.14 -20.95
CA SER A 125 -19.92 5.87 -20.56
C SER A 125 -20.51 5.31 -19.27
N ILE A 126 -21.32 6.04 -18.51
CA ILE A 126 -21.91 5.52 -17.28
C ILE A 126 -22.92 4.40 -17.61
N SER A 127 -22.62 3.19 -17.15
CA SER A 127 -23.54 2.07 -17.26
C SER A 127 -24.80 2.33 -16.45
N THR A 128 -25.95 2.15 -17.10
CA THR A 128 -27.27 2.36 -16.50
C THR A 128 -27.99 1.05 -16.16
N THR A 129 -27.40 -0.10 -16.50
CA THR A 129 -28.08 -1.39 -16.47
C THR A 129 -27.38 -2.46 -15.65
N GLN A 130 -26.08 -2.34 -15.44
CA GLN A 130 -25.25 -3.35 -14.79
C GLN A 130 -24.11 -2.69 -14.01
N GLU A 131 -23.81 -3.25 -12.84
CA GLU A 131 -22.58 -2.93 -12.09
C GLU A 131 -21.46 -3.88 -12.54
N GLY A 132 -20.27 -3.33 -12.72
CA GLY A 132 -19.05 -4.06 -13.05
C GLY A 132 -18.43 -4.70 -11.82
N THR A 133 -17.56 -5.67 -12.06
CA THR A 133 -16.86 -6.42 -11.01
C THR A 133 -15.64 -5.66 -10.54
N ASN A 134 -15.50 -5.50 -9.22
CA ASN A 134 -14.33 -4.88 -8.62
C ASN A 134 -13.22 -5.94 -8.50
N TYR A 135 -12.04 -5.66 -9.05
CA TYR A 135 -10.93 -6.61 -9.14
C TYR A 135 -9.84 -6.39 -8.08
N ARG A 136 -10.03 -5.37 -7.22
CA ARG A 136 -9.37 -5.29 -5.91
C ARG A 136 -10.07 -6.24 -4.95
N THR A 137 -9.29 -7.03 -4.22
CA THR A 137 -9.79 -7.75 -3.04
C THR A 137 -9.67 -6.83 -1.83
N THR A 138 -10.52 -7.03 -0.83
CA THR A 138 -10.55 -6.19 0.37
C THR A 138 -9.48 -6.53 1.38
N VAL A 139 -8.91 -7.73 1.37
CA VAL A 139 -7.93 -8.19 2.36
C VAL A 139 -7.21 -9.41 1.80
N ASP A 140 -5.91 -9.29 1.51
CA ASP A 140 -5.03 -10.46 1.37
C ASP A 140 -4.23 -10.71 2.65
N SER A 141 -4.21 -9.74 3.57
CA SER A 141 -3.51 -9.84 4.84
C SER A 141 -4.31 -10.70 5.82
N THR A 142 -3.75 -11.85 6.15
CA THR A 142 -4.21 -12.70 7.25
C THR A 142 -3.74 -12.22 8.62
N GLY A 143 -2.90 -11.18 8.64
CA GLY A 143 -2.41 -10.50 9.84
C GLY A 143 -1.09 -9.77 9.61
N SER A 144 -0.63 -9.04 10.61
CA SER A 144 0.61 -8.26 10.57
C SER A 144 1.26 -8.14 11.94
N ALA A 145 2.55 -7.81 11.94
CA ALA A 145 3.29 -7.46 13.14
C ALA A 145 4.15 -6.21 12.88
N LEU A 146 4.30 -5.39 13.91
CA LEU A 146 5.14 -4.20 13.91
C LEU A 146 6.27 -4.40 14.92
N ILE A 147 7.50 -4.08 14.51
CA ILE A 147 8.62 -3.93 15.43
C ILE A 147 9.11 -2.49 15.31
N ALA A 148 9.12 -1.78 16.43
CA ALA A 148 9.52 -0.39 16.51
C ALA A 148 10.78 -0.22 17.37
N PHE A 149 11.65 0.66 16.92
CA PHE A 149 12.91 1.01 17.56
C PHE A 149 12.91 2.48 17.90
N THR A 150 13.41 2.81 19.09
CA THR A 150 13.53 4.18 19.55
C THR A 150 14.90 4.42 20.16
N SER A 151 15.46 5.61 19.90
CA SER A 151 16.68 6.08 20.54
C SER A 151 16.61 7.61 20.62
N ALA A 152 16.60 8.15 21.85
CA ALA A 152 16.33 9.57 22.11
C ALA A 152 15.05 10.07 21.40
N ASP A 153 15.20 10.95 20.42
CA ASP A 153 14.14 11.54 19.59
C ASP A 153 13.97 10.86 18.22
N HIS A 154 14.74 9.81 17.93
CA HIS A 154 14.69 9.07 16.67
C HIS A 154 13.87 7.80 16.79
N THR A 155 13.12 7.50 15.75
CA THR A 155 12.28 6.30 15.67
C THR A 155 12.46 5.60 14.32
N SER A 156 12.40 4.28 14.32
CA SER A 156 12.38 3.46 13.10
C SER A 156 11.48 2.25 13.31
N SER A 157 10.92 1.70 12.24
CA SER A 157 10.06 0.53 12.36
C SER A 157 10.21 -0.39 11.16
N VAL A 158 10.13 -1.70 11.41
CA VAL A 158 9.94 -2.72 10.38
C VAL A 158 8.60 -3.39 10.54
N TYR A 159 8.05 -3.85 9.43
CA TYR A 159 6.73 -4.48 9.37
C TYR A 159 6.83 -5.90 8.84
N LEU A 160 6.01 -6.78 9.38
CA LEU A 160 5.74 -8.10 8.86
C LEU A 160 4.27 -8.14 8.46
N SER A 161 3.99 -8.65 7.27
CA SER A 161 2.65 -8.98 6.82
C SER A 161 2.58 -10.46 6.50
N PHE A 162 1.42 -11.07 6.71
CA PHE A 162 1.20 -12.48 6.44
C PHE A 162 0.07 -12.62 5.45
N THR A 163 0.34 -13.22 4.30
CA THR A 163 -0.65 -13.39 3.23
C THR A 163 -0.63 -14.83 2.72
N LEU A 164 -1.68 -15.27 2.01
CA LEU A 164 -1.71 -16.61 1.41
C LEU A 164 -0.65 -16.78 0.30
N ASP A 165 -0.29 -15.68 -0.36
CA ASP A 165 0.67 -15.67 -1.47
C ASP A 165 2.07 -15.16 -1.07
N GLY A 166 2.28 -14.85 0.21
CA GLY A 166 3.55 -14.34 0.71
C GLY A 166 4.70 -15.34 0.62
N GLN A 167 5.92 -14.84 0.48
CA GLN A 167 7.08 -15.68 0.22
C GLN A 167 8.21 -15.42 1.21
N VAL A 168 8.95 -16.49 1.54
CA VAL A 168 10.15 -16.36 2.40
C VAL A 168 11.25 -15.56 1.69
N ASN A 169 11.42 -15.80 0.39
CA ASN A 169 12.30 -14.98 -0.46
C ASN A 169 11.57 -13.70 -0.89
N ASP A 170 12.27 -12.82 -1.60
CA ASP A 170 11.68 -11.55 -2.05
C ASP A 170 10.47 -11.76 -2.94
N ASP A 171 9.39 -11.03 -2.64
CA ASP A 171 8.18 -10.96 -3.43
C ASP A 171 7.78 -9.49 -3.71
N PRO A 172 6.90 -9.22 -4.68
CA PRO A 172 6.52 -7.86 -5.06
C PRO A 172 5.77 -7.07 -3.97
N ALA A 173 5.31 -7.71 -2.90
CA ALA A 173 4.66 -7.06 -1.76
C ALA A 173 5.66 -6.66 -0.66
N ASP A 174 6.93 -7.05 -0.78
CA ASP A 174 8.00 -6.53 0.06
C ASP A 174 8.28 -5.05 -0.22
N ALA A 175 8.59 -4.30 0.83
CA ALA A 175 8.95 -2.89 0.72
C ALA A 175 10.42 -2.68 1.06
N TYR A 176 11.19 -2.13 0.13
CA TYR A 176 12.59 -1.76 0.37
C TYR A 176 12.73 -0.66 1.43
N ARG A 177 13.77 -0.76 2.26
CA ARG A 177 14.21 0.31 3.14
C ARG A 177 14.91 1.37 2.30
N LEU A 178 14.32 2.56 2.27
CA LEU A 178 14.91 3.73 1.64
C LEU A 178 15.78 4.50 2.63
N MET A 179 16.88 5.05 2.14
CA MET A 179 17.67 6.04 2.87
C MET A 179 16.91 7.37 2.91
N PRO A 180 16.95 8.11 4.02
CA PRO A 180 16.34 9.42 4.07
C PRO A 180 17.04 10.39 3.11
N LEU A 181 16.26 11.35 2.62
CA LEU A 181 16.78 12.44 1.78
C LEU A 181 17.51 13.51 2.60
N SER A 182 17.23 13.58 3.90
CA SER A 182 17.91 14.49 4.82
C SER A 182 19.29 13.95 5.19
N SER A 183 20.27 14.83 5.30
CA SER A 183 21.59 14.52 5.85
C SER A 183 21.63 14.65 7.37
N GLU A 184 20.49 14.59 8.05
CA GLU A 184 20.43 14.62 9.51
C GLU A 184 20.61 13.21 10.09
N SER A 185 20.94 13.16 11.38
CA SER A 185 21.00 11.89 12.09
C SER A 185 19.66 11.18 12.04
N HIS A 186 19.69 9.85 11.92
CA HIS A 186 18.46 9.07 11.90
C HIS A 186 18.68 7.62 12.31
N LEU A 187 17.66 7.06 12.95
CA LEU A 187 17.59 5.64 13.26
C LEU A 187 17.02 4.88 12.07
N THR A 188 17.71 3.83 11.64
CA THR A 188 17.24 2.94 10.56
C THR A 188 17.17 1.51 11.05
N SER A 189 16.15 0.78 10.63
CA SER A 189 15.93 -0.62 10.96
C SER A 189 15.55 -1.38 9.71
N MET A 190 15.99 -2.61 9.53
CA MET A 190 15.68 -3.38 8.33
C MET A 190 15.76 -4.88 8.57
N PHE A 191 14.99 -5.62 7.79
CA PHE A 191 15.28 -7.02 7.53
C PHE A 191 16.27 -7.13 6.37
N TYR A 192 17.18 -8.10 6.43
CA TYR A 192 18.03 -8.45 5.30
C TYR A 192 17.53 -9.73 4.64
N VAL A 193 17.14 -9.62 3.37
CA VAL A 193 16.70 -10.75 2.54
C VAL A 193 17.42 -10.67 1.20
N SER A 194 18.07 -11.75 0.78
CA SER A 194 18.77 -11.86 -0.51
C SER A 194 19.74 -10.70 -0.89
N ASN A 195 20.30 -10.00 0.10
CA ASN A 195 21.13 -8.77 0.01
C ASN A 195 20.39 -7.43 -0.09
N ASP A 196 19.07 -7.44 -0.04
CA ASP A 196 18.26 -6.23 0.01
C ASP A 196 17.87 -5.89 1.46
N ALA A 197 17.85 -4.58 1.75
CA ALA A 197 17.35 -4.04 3.01
C ALA A 197 15.84 -3.79 2.86
N ILE A 198 15.04 -4.42 3.72
CA ILE A 198 13.59 -4.45 3.64
C ILE A 198 12.99 -3.76 4.87
N ALA A 199 12.07 -2.84 4.65
CA ALA A 199 11.29 -2.15 5.67
C ALA A 199 9.98 -2.88 6.00
N ALA A 200 9.39 -3.59 5.04
CA ALA A 200 8.23 -4.43 5.27
C ALA A 200 8.40 -5.75 4.52
N LYS A 201 8.29 -6.87 5.24
CA LYS A 201 8.40 -8.22 4.67
C LYS A 201 7.02 -8.88 4.62
N ASN A 202 6.65 -9.41 3.46
CA ASN A 202 5.46 -10.21 3.25
C ASN A 202 5.83 -11.69 3.35
N LEU A 203 5.31 -12.37 4.38
CA LEU A 203 5.58 -13.77 4.66
C LEU A 203 4.36 -14.63 4.33
N PRO A 204 4.58 -15.93 4.02
CA PRO A 204 3.48 -16.87 3.92
C PRO A 204 2.76 -16.97 5.27
N TYR A 205 1.43 -16.99 5.23
CA TYR A 205 0.60 -17.31 6.41
C TYR A 205 0.71 -18.80 6.80
N ASP A 206 0.70 -19.70 5.82
CA ASP A 206 0.75 -21.15 6.05
C ASP A 206 2.15 -21.69 5.73
N PHE A 207 2.91 -21.97 6.79
CA PHE A 207 4.25 -22.55 6.71
C PHE A 207 4.44 -23.65 7.75
N ASN A 208 5.37 -24.57 7.48
CA ASN A 208 5.58 -25.77 8.29
C ASN A 208 6.98 -25.87 8.90
N ALA A 209 7.76 -24.80 8.83
CA ALA A 209 9.12 -24.71 9.37
C ALA A 209 9.40 -23.28 9.83
N ASP A 210 10.25 -23.13 10.84
CA ASP A 210 10.64 -21.83 11.37
C ASP A 210 11.28 -20.97 10.26
N ILE A 211 10.86 -19.71 10.18
CA ILE A 211 11.39 -18.72 9.24
C ILE A 211 12.36 -17.82 10.01
N GLY A 212 13.63 -17.83 9.60
CA GLY A 212 14.63 -16.91 10.11
C GLY A 212 14.71 -15.65 9.24
N LEU A 213 14.68 -14.49 9.88
CA LEU A 213 14.94 -13.20 9.23
C LEU A 213 16.06 -12.50 9.99
N ASP A 214 17.06 -12.02 9.24
CA ASP A 214 18.12 -11.20 9.81
C ASP A 214 17.57 -9.78 10.02
N LEU A 215 17.61 -9.30 11.26
CA LEU A 215 17.11 -7.97 11.67
C LEU A 215 18.30 -7.13 12.13
N ASP A 216 18.38 -5.91 11.63
CA ASP A 216 19.43 -4.96 12.00
C ASP A 216 18.83 -3.58 12.30
N VAL A 217 19.47 -2.87 13.21
CA VAL A 217 19.11 -1.51 13.61
C VAL A 217 20.38 -0.70 13.83
N MET A 218 20.42 0.48 13.24
CA MET A 218 21.60 1.35 13.25
C MET A 218 21.20 2.79 13.49
N MET A 219 21.90 3.47 14.39
CA MET A 219 21.89 4.91 14.46
C MET A 219 22.92 5.46 13.48
N LEU A 220 22.48 6.35 12.59
CA LEU A 220 23.31 6.94 11.55
C LEU A 220 23.52 8.42 11.84
N GLU A 221 24.79 8.87 11.80
CA GLU A 221 25.17 10.28 11.86
C GLU A 221 25.80 10.72 10.54
N PRO A 222 25.57 11.98 10.12
CA PRO A 222 26.17 12.50 8.90
C PRO A 222 27.69 12.60 8.98
N SER A 223 28.35 12.23 7.89
CA SER A 223 29.79 12.36 7.70
C SER A 223 30.11 12.99 6.34
N ASP A 224 31.39 13.28 6.10
CA ASP A 224 31.87 13.82 4.82
C ASP A 224 31.62 12.85 3.64
N GLU A 225 31.44 11.55 3.90
CA GLU A 225 31.18 10.50 2.91
C GLU A 225 29.71 10.04 2.85
N GLY A 226 28.82 10.66 3.66
CA GLY A 226 27.40 10.31 3.74
C GLY A 226 26.97 10.08 5.18
N PHE A 227 26.97 8.82 5.61
CA PHE A 227 26.60 8.42 6.96
C PHE A 227 27.60 7.45 7.57
N GLU A 228 27.81 7.56 8.88
CA GLU A 228 28.55 6.60 9.70
C GLU A 228 27.63 6.04 10.78
N THR A 229 27.84 4.77 11.13
CA THR A 229 27.13 4.13 12.24
C THR A 229 27.71 4.57 13.57
N VAL A 230 26.84 4.96 14.49
CA VAL A 230 27.23 5.31 15.86
C VAL A 230 26.58 4.36 16.86
N SER A 231 27.28 4.15 17.97
CA SER A 231 26.78 3.31 19.06
C SER A 231 25.86 4.14 19.94
N GLU A 232 24.60 3.73 20.05
CA GLU A 232 23.61 4.32 20.92
C GLU A 232 22.79 3.23 21.63
N ASP A 233 22.18 3.60 22.75
CA ASP A 233 21.20 2.73 23.40
C ASP A 233 19.89 2.80 22.60
N ILE A 234 19.40 1.64 22.17
CA ILE A 234 18.20 1.50 21.34
C ILE A 234 17.22 0.63 22.09
N THR A 235 15.98 1.10 22.25
CA THR A 235 14.88 0.31 22.81
C THR A 235 14.06 -0.27 21.67
N MET A 236 13.86 -1.58 21.70
CA MET A 236 13.00 -2.30 20.77
C MET A 236 11.67 -2.62 21.45
N THR A 237 10.57 -2.39 20.74
CA THR A 237 9.20 -2.73 21.15
C THR A 237 8.50 -3.39 19.97
N TRP A 238 7.40 -4.08 20.23
CA TRP A 238 6.64 -4.73 19.18
C TRP A 238 5.15 -4.74 19.48
N ASP A 239 4.37 -4.74 18.41
CA ASP A 239 2.91 -4.88 18.43
C ASP A 239 2.51 -6.07 17.57
N PHE A 240 1.88 -7.05 18.23
CA PHE A 240 1.39 -8.29 17.66
C PHE A 240 -0.13 -8.41 17.77
N ALA A 241 -0.86 -7.31 17.99
CA ALA A 241 -2.32 -7.32 18.10
C ALA A 241 -3.00 -7.96 16.87
N GLU A 242 -2.44 -7.71 15.68
CA GLU A 242 -2.90 -8.24 14.41
C GLU A 242 -2.11 -9.47 13.94
N MET A 243 -1.28 -10.07 14.79
CA MET A 243 -0.48 -11.23 14.40
C MET A 243 -1.39 -12.46 14.24
N PRO A 244 -1.27 -13.23 13.14
CA PRO A 244 -2.15 -14.38 12.93
C PRO A 244 -2.04 -15.43 14.05
N GLU A 245 -3.19 -16.02 14.43
CA GLU A 245 -3.22 -17.05 15.46
C GLU A 245 -2.29 -18.23 15.12
N GLY A 246 -1.48 -18.65 16.10
CA GLY A 246 -0.57 -19.78 15.96
C GLY A 246 0.83 -19.43 15.44
N ILE A 247 1.06 -18.18 15.02
CA ILE A 247 2.41 -17.65 14.78
C ILE A 247 2.98 -17.12 16.09
N SER A 248 4.29 -17.31 16.30
CA SER A 248 5.00 -16.79 17.47
C SER A 248 6.38 -16.29 17.06
N MET A 249 6.79 -15.14 17.59
CA MET A 249 8.10 -14.56 17.32
C MET A 249 9.12 -14.85 18.43
N ILE A 250 10.35 -15.17 18.02
CA ILE A 250 11.51 -15.29 18.90
C ILE A 250 12.61 -14.38 18.36
N LEU A 251 13.14 -13.50 19.21
CA LEU A 251 14.33 -12.71 18.91
C LEU A 251 15.57 -13.45 19.38
N MET A 252 16.57 -13.58 18.51
CA MET A 252 17.91 -14.01 18.90
C MET A 252 18.84 -12.80 18.90
N ASP A 253 19.29 -12.38 20.08
CA ASP A 253 20.32 -11.35 20.17
C ASP A 253 21.68 -11.98 19.84
N ASN A 254 22.27 -11.56 18.72
CA ASN A 254 23.56 -12.06 18.26
C ASN A 254 24.76 -11.64 19.14
N ALA A 255 24.65 -10.56 19.91
CA ALA A 255 25.71 -10.09 20.80
C ALA A 255 25.76 -10.90 22.11
N THR A 256 24.59 -11.22 22.68
CA THR A 256 24.47 -11.96 23.95
C THR A 256 24.22 -13.46 23.75
N SER A 257 23.81 -13.88 22.55
CA SER A 257 23.30 -15.24 22.23
C SER A 257 22.04 -15.63 23.03
N GLU A 258 21.30 -14.65 23.54
CA GLU A 258 20.04 -14.88 24.23
C GLU A 258 18.87 -15.03 23.25
N PHE A 259 17.93 -15.92 23.59
CA PHE A 259 16.68 -16.08 22.87
C PHE A 259 15.55 -15.49 23.71
N ILE A 260 14.85 -14.50 23.16
CA ILE A 260 13.75 -13.81 23.81
C ILE A 260 12.46 -14.24 23.14
N ASN A 261 11.52 -14.79 23.92
CA ASN A 261 10.17 -15.02 23.44
C ASN A 261 9.41 -13.69 23.44
N MET A 262 9.27 -13.10 22.26
CA MET A 262 8.63 -11.78 22.11
C MET A 262 7.13 -11.81 22.43
N ASN A 263 6.52 -12.99 22.62
CA ASN A 263 5.11 -13.09 23.01
C ASN A 263 4.92 -13.00 24.54
N GLU A 264 6.01 -13.06 25.31
CA GLU A 264 5.99 -13.05 26.78
C GLU A 264 6.53 -11.74 27.38
N THR A 265 7.16 -10.91 26.56
CA THR A 265 7.64 -9.56 26.90
C THR A 265 7.12 -8.56 25.87
N ASP A 266 7.27 -7.27 26.14
CA ASP A 266 6.80 -6.17 25.28
C ASP A 266 7.94 -5.25 24.79
N HIS A 267 9.14 -5.43 25.33
CA HIS A 267 10.34 -4.68 24.94
C HIS A 267 11.63 -5.50 25.11
N TYR A 268 12.69 -5.03 24.45
CA TYR A 268 14.08 -5.46 24.62
C TYR A 268 15.03 -4.26 24.60
#